data_AF-A0A535PHL3-F1
#
_entry.id   AF-A0A535PHL3-F1
#
_cell.length_a   1.000
_cell.length_b   1.000
_cell.length_c   1.000
_cell.angle_alpha   90.00
_cell.angle_beta   90.00
_cell.angle_gamma   90.00
#
_symmetry.space_group_name_H-M   'P 1'
#
loop_
_entity.id
_entity.type
_entity.pdbx_description
1 polymer ?
#
loop_
_entity_poly.entity_id
_entity_poly.type
_entity_poly.pdbx_seq_one_letter_code
_entity_poly.pdbx_strand_id
1 'polypeptide(L)'
;MKRQTDPDVRLLQGAADPTRLAILRQLTADGTVCACEFTACCEVGQPTVSHHLRVLRESGWVRAERRASWVYYSIEPKAVARFRELAGGLEAGGGSPFAPAAATAANAAAGRRLPVVQPA
;
A
#
# COMPACT_ATOMS: atom_id res chain seq x y z
N MET A 1 14.17 26.79 3.58
CA MET A 1 12.78 26.38 3.28
C MET A 1 12.74 24.85 3.26
N LYS A 2 12.00 24.21 4.18
CA LYS A 2 11.87 22.75 4.18
C LYS A 2 10.98 22.38 2.99
N ARG A 3 11.52 21.72 1.96
CA ARG A 3 10.70 21.09 0.92
C ARG A 3 9.74 20.16 1.62
N GLN A 4 8.45 20.49 1.61
CA GLN A 4 7.42 19.61 2.13
C GLN A 4 7.28 18.49 1.11
N THR A 5 7.95 17.36 1.37
CA THR A 5 7.93 16.21 0.46
C THR A 5 6.53 15.61 0.45
N ASP A 6 5.98 15.47 -0.75
CA ASP A 6 4.72 14.79 -1.04
C ASP A 6 4.63 13.43 -0.30
N PRO A 7 3.51 13.12 0.37
CA PRO A 7 3.34 11.86 1.10
C PRO A 7 3.53 10.62 0.22
N ASP A 8 3.15 10.67 -1.06
CA ASP A 8 3.32 9.55 -1.99
C ASP A 8 4.79 9.33 -2.32
N VAL A 9 5.56 10.41 -2.46
CA VAL A 9 7.02 10.33 -2.64
C VAL A 9 7.66 9.68 -1.40
N ARG A 10 7.23 10.04 -0.19
CA ARG A 10 7.73 9.42 1.05
C ARG A 10 7.39 7.94 1.12
N LEU A 11 6.18 7.55 0.72
CA LEU A 11 5.75 6.15 0.68
C LEU A 11 6.66 5.35 -0.27
N LEU A 12 6.85 5.82 -1.50
CA LEU A 12 7.67 5.13 -2.50
C LEU A 12 9.15 5.04 -2.08
N GLN A 13 9.72 6.14 -1.59
CA GLN A 13 11.09 6.17 -1.06
C GLN A 13 11.27 5.20 0.13
N GLY A 14 10.23 5.06 0.95
CA GLY A 14 10.19 4.10 2.05
C GLY A 14 10.35 2.65 1.60
N ALA A 15 9.85 2.26 0.43
CA ALA A 15 9.99 0.90 -0.10
C ALA A 15 11.25 0.69 -0.96
N ALA A 16 11.83 1.76 -1.52
CA ALA A 16 12.91 1.71 -2.51
C ALA A 16 14.30 1.37 -1.93
N ASP A 17 14.43 0.20 -1.31
CA ASP A 17 15.68 -0.34 -0.76
C ASP A 17 15.60 -1.87 -0.68
N PRO A 18 16.71 -2.59 -0.98
CA PRO A 18 16.69 -4.05 -1.04
C PRO A 18 16.29 -4.71 0.29
N THR A 19 16.83 -4.22 1.42
CA THR A 19 16.54 -4.77 2.75
C THR A 19 15.10 -4.47 3.16
N ARG A 20 14.62 -3.25 2.92
CA ARG A 20 13.23 -2.87 3.23
C ARG A 20 12.24 -3.68 2.41
N LEU A 21 12.54 -3.92 1.13
CA LEU A 21 11.70 -4.77 0.29
C LEU A 21 11.70 -6.23 0.75
N ALA A 22 12.84 -6.76 1.21
CA ALA A 22 12.91 -8.09 1.80
C ALA A 22 12.06 -8.21 3.07
N ILE A 23 12.12 -7.22 3.97
CA ILE A 23 11.27 -7.13 5.17
C ILE A 23 9.78 -7.13 4.79
N LEU A 24 9.38 -6.32 3.80
CA LEU A 24 7.98 -6.28 3.34
C LEU A 24 7.51 -7.61 2.75
N ARG A 25 8.38 -8.32 2.02
CA ARG A 25 8.08 -9.66 1.49
C ARG A 25 7.87 -10.67 2.60
N GLN A 26 8.75 -10.68 3.61
CA GLN A 26 8.61 -11.55 4.78
C GLN A 26 7.30 -11.26 5.52
N LEU A 27 7.01 -9.99 5.80
CA LEU A 27 5.74 -9.59 6.44
C LEU A 27 4.50 -9.98 5.63
N THR A 28 4.60 -10.04 4.30
CA THR A 28 3.49 -10.49 3.44
C THR A 28 3.29 -12.00 3.53
N ALA A 29 4.36 -12.78 3.70
CA ALA A 29 4.29 -14.23 3.86
C ALA A 29 3.80 -14.65 5.25
N ASP A 30 4.32 -14.01 6.30
CA ASP A 30 4.12 -14.44 7.70
C ASP A 30 3.01 -13.64 8.40
N GLY A 31 2.57 -12.52 7.81
CA GLY A 31 1.52 -11.64 8.32
C GLY A 31 1.96 -10.73 9.47
N THR A 32 2.46 -11.29 10.58
CA THR A 32 2.94 -10.53 11.75
C THR A 32 4.21 -11.15 12.31
N VAL A 33 5.28 -10.36 12.39
CA VAL A 33 6.63 -10.85 12.73
C VAL A 33 7.24 -10.05 13.89
N CYS A 34 7.90 -10.72 14.84
CA CYS A 34 8.63 -10.07 15.93
C CYS A 34 9.84 -9.28 15.40
N ALA A 35 10.14 -8.13 16.01
CA ALA A 35 11.38 -7.39 15.77
C ALA A 35 12.65 -8.26 15.87
N CYS A 36 12.61 -9.25 16.75
CA CYS A 36 13.67 -10.20 17.04
C CYS A 36 13.91 -11.25 15.94
N GLU A 37 12.92 -11.53 15.11
CA GLU A 37 12.98 -12.56 14.08
C GLU A 37 13.60 -12.06 12.76
N PHE A 38 13.51 -10.75 12.48
CA PHE A 38 14.09 -10.16 11.27
C PHE A 38 15.61 -10.34 11.16
N THR A 39 16.30 -10.39 12.29
CA THR A 39 17.76 -10.54 12.32
C THR A 39 18.22 -11.97 12.06
N ALA A 40 17.31 -12.94 12.13
CA ALA A 40 17.58 -14.30 11.71
C ALA A 40 17.41 -14.46 10.18
N CYS A 41 16.57 -13.64 9.55
CA CYS A 41 16.28 -13.72 8.10
C CYS A 41 17.12 -12.78 7.24
N CYS A 42 17.65 -11.70 7.80
CA CYS A 42 18.46 -10.73 7.08
C CYS A 42 19.96 -10.99 7.35
N GLU A 43 20.78 -11.13 6.30
CA GLU A 43 22.26 -11.20 6.38
C GLU A 43 22.92 -9.91 6.92
N VAL A 44 22.11 -8.94 7.37
CA VAL A 44 22.53 -7.68 7.96
C VAL A 44 22.20 -7.65 9.46
N GLY A 45 23.16 -7.18 10.27
CA GLY A 45 23.03 -7.17 11.73
C GLY A 45 21.88 -6.33 12.30
N GLN A 46 21.46 -6.67 13.52
CA GLN A 46 20.50 -5.99 14.42
C GLN A 46 20.39 -4.45 14.29
N PRO A 47 21.49 -3.66 14.35
CA PRO A 47 21.40 -2.19 14.27
C PRO A 47 20.88 -1.68 12.92
N THR A 48 21.06 -2.44 11.84
CA THR A 48 20.61 -2.09 10.50
C THR A 48 19.11 -2.35 10.33
N VAL A 49 18.61 -3.44 10.89
CA VAL A 49 17.19 -3.84 10.81
C VAL A 49 16.28 -2.85 11.55
N SER A 50 16.66 -2.43 12.76
CA SER A 50 15.86 -1.45 13.53
C SER A 50 15.73 -0.10 12.80
N HIS A 51 16.78 0.32 12.10
CA HIS A 51 16.74 1.51 11.26
C HIS A 51 15.76 1.35 10.09
N HIS A 52 15.82 0.23 9.37
CA HIS A 52 14.90 -0.07 8.28
C HIS A 52 13.43 -0.13 8.73
N LEU A 53 13.14 -0.76 9.87
CA LEU A 53 11.79 -0.81 10.44
C LEU A 53 11.28 0.58 10.82
N ARG A 54 12.16 1.45 11.35
CA ARG A 54 11.80 2.85 11.63
C ARG A 54 11.43 3.59 10.35
N VAL A 55 12.22 3.48 9.29
CA VAL A 55 11.95 4.12 7.99
C VAL A 55 10.66 3.60 7.38
N LEU A 56 10.41 2.29 7.44
CA LEU A 56 9.16 1.68 6.96
C LEU A 56 7.94 2.18 7.75
N ARG A 57 8.08 2.37 9.07
CA ARG A 57 7.00 2.92 9.90
C ARG A 57 6.74 4.40 9.61
N GLU A 58 7.79 5.19 9.47
CA GLU A 58 7.69 6.63 9.18
C GLU A 58 7.17 6.92 7.77
N SER A 59 7.42 6.01 6.81
CA SER A 59 6.84 6.06 5.46
C SER A 59 5.43 5.46 5.34
N GLY A 60 4.95 4.79 6.40
CA GLY A 60 3.59 4.27 6.49
C GLY A 60 3.38 2.84 6.02
N TRP A 61 4.43 2.11 5.60
CA TRP A 61 4.31 0.75 5.09
C TRP A 61 3.98 -0.30 6.15
N VAL A 62 4.43 -0.09 7.38
CA VAL A 62 4.27 -1.04 8.47
C VAL A 62 3.70 -0.37 9.71
N ARG A 63 2.94 -1.15 10.47
CA ARG A 63 2.49 -0.80 11.82
C ARG A 63 3.20 -1.66 12.84
N ALA A 64 3.39 -1.11 14.04
CA ALA A 64 4.04 -1.78 15.15
C ALA A 64 3.07 -1.95 16.31
N GLU A 65 3.00 -3.15 16.87
CA GLU A 65 2.18 -3.49 18.03
C GLU A 65 3.10 -4.02 19.14
N ARG A 66 3.05 -3.40 20.32
CA ARG A 66 3.82 -3.87 21.48
C ARG A 66 3.00 -4.89 22.25
N ARG A 67 3.51 -6.11 22.37
CA ARG A 67 2.92 -7.21 23.16
C ARG A 67 3.90 -7.55 24.29
N ALA A 68 3.57 -7.10 25.50
CA ALA A 68 4.44 -7.18 26.68
C ALA A 68 5.85 -6.60 26.41
N SER A 69 6.87 -7.45 26.42
CA SER A 69 8.28 -7.07 26.20
C SER A 69 8.69 -6.98 24.73
N TRP A 70 7.85 -7.44 23.80
CA TRP A 70 8.19 -7.60 22.39
C TRP A 70 7.40 -6.64 21.50
N VAL A 71 7.96 -6.30 20.34
CA VAL A 71 7.31 -5.48 19.33
C VAL A 71 7.13 -6.31 18.06
N TYR A 72 5.90 -6.37 17.58
CA TYR A 72 5.52 -7.07 16.36
C TYR A 72 5.21 -6.07 15.26
N TYR A 73 5.60 -6.42 14.03
CA TYR A 73 5.35 -5.64 12.84
C TYR A 73 4.40 -6.37 11.91
N SER A 74 3.54 -5.62 11.23
CA SER A 74 2.67 -6.11 10.16
C SER A 74 2.55 -5.05 9.07
N ILE A 75 2.18 -5.47 7.86
CA ILE A 75 1.88 -4.55 6.76
C ILE A 75 0.70 -3.65 7.15
N GLU A 76 0.81 -2.36 6.84
CA GLU A 76 -0.31 -1.42 6.95
C GLU A 76 -1.19 -1.52 5.69
N PRO A 77 -2.45 -1.99 5.81
CA PRO A 77 -3.33 -2.16 4.64
C PRO A 77 -3.56 -0.87 3.86
N LYS A 78 -3.57 0.28 4.53
CA LYS A 78 -3.75 1.59 3.88
C LYS A 78 -2.59 1.94 2.93
N ALA A 79 -1.36 1.58 3.28
CA ALA A 79 -0.20 1.80 2.41
C ALA A 79 -0.29 0.98 1.13
N VAL A 80 -0.74 -0.28 1.23
CA VAL A 80 -0.93 -1.15 0.06
C VAL A 80 -2.04 -0.62 -0.85
N ALA A 81 -3.17 -0.19 -0.27
CA ALA A 81 -4.25 0.43 -1.03
C ALA A 81 -3.76 1.68 -1.79
N ARG A 82 -3.04 2.58 -1.10
CA ARG A 82 -2.49 3.77 -1.71
C ARG A 82 -1.48 3.47 -2.81
N PHE A 83 -0.59 2.50 -2.60
CA PHE A 83 0.38 2.09 -3.61
C PHE A 83 -0.31 1.55 -4.87
N ARG A 84 -1.38 0.76 -4.73
CA ARG A 84 -2.17 0.27 -5.87
C ARG A 84 -2.83 1.39 -6.65
N GLU A 85 -3.39 2.39 -5.98
CA GLU A 85 -3.97 3.58 -6.64
C GLU A 85 -2.91 4.34 -7.45
N LEU A 86 -1.74 4.57 -6.85
CA LEU A 86 -0.63 5.25 -7.50
C LEU A 86 -0.13 4.48 -8.73
N ALA A 87 0.06 3.16 -8.59
CA ALA A 87 0.49 2.30 -9.68
C ALA A 87 -0.55 2.25 -10.81
N GLY A 88 -1.84 2.13 -10.46
CA GLY A 88 -2.92 2.14 -11.45
C GLY A 88 -3.02 3.45 -12.23
N GLY A 89 -2.64 4.58 -11.63
CA GLY A 89 -2.59 5.88 -12.30
C GLY A 89 -1.46 6.04 -13.34
N LEU A 90 -0.48 5.12 -13.37
CA LEU A 90 0.61 5.11 -14.34
C LEU A 90 0.30 4.29 -15.61
N GLU A 91 -0.79 3.53 -15.61
CA GLU A 91 -1.24 2.77 -16.78
C GLU A 91 -1.88 3.75 -17.79
N ALA A 92 -1.37 3.76 -19.03
CA ALA A 92 -1.87 4.62 -20.08
C ALA A 92 -3.30 4.21 -20.51
N GLY A 93 -4.30 5.02 -20.15
CA GLY A 93 -5.65 4.94 -20.75
C GLY A 93 -6.82 4.60 -19.83
N GLY A 94 -6.67 4.59 -18.50
CA GLY A 94 -7.77 4.32 -17.58
C GLY A 94 -7.93 5.36 -16.48
N GLY A 95 -8.63 6.46 -16.76
CA GLY A 95 -9.20 7.38 -15.76
C GLY A 95 -8.22 7.94 -14.72
N SER A 96 -7.75 9.17 -14.94
CA SER A 96 -6.87 9.87 -13.98
C SER A 96 -7.36 9.76 -12.53
N PRO A 97 -6.51 9.33 -11.57
CA PRO A 97 -6.83 9.33 -10.14
C PRO A 97 -6.92 10.74 -9.54
N PHE A 98 -6.72 11.78 -10.36
CA PHE A 98 -6.93 13.18 -10.01
C PHE A 98 -8.24 13.74 -10.57
N ALA A 99 -9.27 12.91 -10.76
CA ALA A 99 -10.64 13.44 -10.86
C ALA A 99 -11.02 13.99 -9.47
N PRO A 100 -11.26 15.30 -9.32
CA PRO A 100 -11.70 15.84 -8.04
C PRO A 100 -13.03 15.21 -7.67
N ALA A 101 -13.22 14.94 -6.37
CA ALA A 101 -14.44 14.41 -5.78
C ALA A 101 -15.68 15.26 -6.14
N ALA A 102 -16.27 15.03 -7.31
CA ALA A 102 -17.51 15.66 -7.76
C ALA A 102 -18.11 14.85 -8.93
N ALA A 103 -18.57 13.63 -8.65
CA ALA A 103 -19.56 12.95 -9.50
C ALA A 103 -20.37 11.96 -8.67
N THR A 104 -20.98 12.45 -7.58
CA THR A 104 -22.14 11.76 -7.01
C THR A 104 -23.36 12.17 -7.83
N ALA A 105 -23.77 11.32 -8.77
CA ALA A 105 -25.17 11.02 -9.10
C ALA A 105 -25.29 10.40 -10.51
N ALA A 106 -25.75 9.14 -10.51
CA ALA A 106 -26.76 8.59 -11.41
C ALA A 106 -26.64 8.84 -12.93
N ASN A 107 -26.32 7.78 -13.66
CA ASN A 107 -27.39 7.08 -14.37
C ASN A 107 -27.04 5.63 -14.64
N ALA A 108 -27.72 4.75 -13.92
CA ALA A 108 -27.70 3.32 -14.16
C ALA A 108 -28.71 2.98 -15.27
N ALA A 109 -28.23 2.21 -16.24
CA ALA A 109 -28.95 1.15 -16.94
C ALA A 109 -30.36 1.44 -17.48
N ALA A 110 -30.45 1.66 -18.79
CA ALA A 110 -31.65 1.32 -19.56
C ALA A 110 -31.28 0.79 -20.96
N GLY A 111 -30.95 -0.49 -21.02
CA GLY A 111 -30.94 -1.32 -22.22
C GLY A 111 -30.92 -2.77 -21.76
N ARG A 112 -31.74 -3.70 -22.22
CA ARG A 112 -32.72 -3.78 -23.29
C ARG A 112 -33.73 -4.88 -22.88
N ARG A 113 -35.00 -4.75 -23.24
CA ARG A 113 -35.80 -5.91 -23.69
C ARG A 113 -36.71 -5.45 -24.83
N LEU A 114 -36.42 -5.96 -26.02
CA LEU A 114 -37.40 -6.03 -27.10
C LEU A 114 -38.40 -7.14 -26.75
N PRO A 115 -39.70 -6.95 -27.04
CA PRO A 115 -40.50 -8.07 -27.48
C PRO A 115 -41.12 -7.79 -28.86
N VAL A 116 -40.74 -8.70 -29.76
CA VAL A 116 -41.49 -9.34 -30.85
C VAL A 116 -42.74 -8.64 -31.42
N VAL A 117 -42.71 -8.53 -32.75
CA VAL A 117 -43.81 -8.16 -33.66
C VAL A 117 -44.97 -9.17 -33.60
N GLN A 118 -46.21 -8.72 -33.83
CA GLN A 118 -47.08 -9.31 -34.86
C GLN A 118 -48.34 -8.45 -35.17
N PRO A 119 -48.91 -8.56 -36.39
CA PRO A 119 -49.87 -7.64 -36.96
C PRO A 119 -51.33 -8.16 -36.93
N ALA A 120 -52.30 -7.25 -37.14
CA ALA A 120 -53.59 -7.53 -37.77
C ALA A 120 -54.13 -6.23 -38.39
#